data_AF-A0A163LGL1-F1
#
_entry.id   AF-A0A163LGL1-F1
#
_cell.length_a   1.000
_cell.length_b   1.000
_cell.length_c   1.000
_cell.angle_alpha   90.00
_cell.angle_beta   90.00
_cell.angle_gamma   90.00
#
_symmetry.space_group_name_H-M   'P 1'
#
loop_
_entity.id
_entity.type
_entity.pdbx_description
1 polymer ?
#
loop_
_entity_poly.entity_id
_entity_poly.type
_entity_poly.pdbx_seq_one_letter_code
_entity_poly.pdbx_strand_id
1 'polypeptide(L)' 'MFYFCAFILLMVITYQGVQLTVQQRTIKDLNDRLMARNFTEYASSRAREDPPPEVKSRKPLSWYDDPDIMDGDDE' A
#
# COMPACT_ATOMS: atom_id res chain seq x y z
N MET A 1 -34.80 41.53 14.62
CA MET A 1 -35.08 40.08 14.43
C MET A 1 -34.04 39.38 13.55
N PHE A 2 -33.75 39.87 12.34
CA PHE A 2 -32.75 39.25 11.43
C PHE A 2 -31.36 39.03 12.05
N TYR A 3 -30.82 40.02 12.75
CA TYR A 3 -29.50 39.92 13.41
C TYR A 3 -29.46 38.87 14.52
N PHE A 4 -30.58 38.66 15.23
CA PHE A 4 -30.68 37.66 16.29
C PHE A 4 -30.68 36.24 15.70
N CYS A 5 -31.40 36.01 14.59
CA CYS A 5 -31.30 34.75 13.84
C CYS A 5 -29.89 34.50 13.30
N ALA A 6 -29.23 35.52 12.73
CA ALA A 6 -27.87 35.38 12.23
C ALA A 6 -26.87 35.01 13.33
N PHE A 7 -27.03 35.61 14.52
CA PHE A 7 -26.21 35.29 15.68
C PHE A 7 -26.37 33.84 16.15
N ILE A 8 -27.62 33.35 16.22
CA ILE A 8 -27.90 31.95 16.60
C ILE A 8 -27.29 30.99 15.56
N LEU A 9 -27.42 31.29 14.27
CA LEU A 9 -26.87 30.44 13.21
C LEU A 9 -25.33 30.36 13.26
N LEU A 10 -24.63 31.47 13.52
CA LEU A 10 -23.18 31.47 13.70
C LEU A 10 -22.75 30.64 14.92
N MET A 11 -23.50 30.71 16.02
CA MET A 11 -23.28 29.88 17.21
C MET A 11 -23.43 28.39 16.90
N VAL A 12 -24.45 28.01 16.13
CA VAL A 12 -24.67 26.61 15.74
C VAL A 12 -23.55 26.12 14.80
N ILE A 13 -23.16 26.91 13.80
CA ILE A 13 -22.11 26.53 12.85
C ILE A 13 -20.78 26.31 13.56
N THR A 14 -20.40 27.22 14.46
CA THR A 14 -19.15 27.12 15.22
C THR A 14 -19.17 25.93 16.18
N TYR A 15 -20.29 25.67 16.86
CA TYR A 15 -20.47 24.50 17.72
C TYR A 15 -20.32 23.18 16.94
N GLN A 16 -20.95 23.07 15.77
CA GLN A 16 -20.84 21.89 14.92
C GLN A 16 -19.40 21.70 14.40
N GLY A 17 -18.71 22.79 14.06
CA GLY A 17 -17.31 22.76 13.66
C GLY A 17 -16.40 22.18 14.76
N VAL A 18 -16.59 22.57 16.02
CA VAL A 18 -15.85 22.02 17.16
C VAL A 18 -16.12 20.52 17.31
N GLN A 19 -17.39 20.10 17.26
CA GLN A 19 -17.75 18.68 17.34
C GLN A 19 -17.12 17.85 16.20
N LEU A 20 -17.06 18.41 14.99
CA LEU A 20 -16.44 17.76 13.84
C LEU A 20 -14.95 17.49 14.08
N THR A 21 -14.22 18.44 14.69
CA THR A 21 -12.79 18.24 15.01
C THR A 21 -12.57 17.13 16.04
N VAL A 22 -13.47 16.99 17.01
CA VAL A 22 -13.42 15.91 18.00
C VAL A 22 -13.68 14.56 17.32
N GLN A 23 -14.70 14.50 16.46
CA GLN A 23 -15.01 13.28 15.70
C GLN A 23 -13.88 12.86 14.76
N GLN A 24 -13.21 13.82 14.10
CA GLN A 24 -12.06 13.52 13.23
C GLN A 24 -10.90 12.88 14.00
N ARG A 25 -10.67 13.26 15.27
CA ARG A 25 -9.66 12.60 16.12
C ARG A 25 -10.02 11.15 16.41
N THR A 26 -11.28 10.89 16.75
CA THR A 26 -11.78 9.53 17.01
C THR A 26 -11.71 8.66 15.77
N ILE A 27 -12.09 9.20 14.61
CA ILE A 27 -11.99 8.49 13.32
C ILE A 27 -10.54 8.15 13.01
N LYS A 28 -9.62 9.09 13.24
CA LYS A 28 -8.19 8.84 13.03
C LYS A 28 -7.65 7.74 13.95
N ASP A 29 -7.98 7.76 15.24
CA ASP A 29 -7.55 6.71 16.19
C ASP A 29 -8.10 5.33 15.80
N LEU A 30 -9.38 5.25 15.43
CA LEU A 30 -9.99 4.00 14.96
C LEU A 30 -9.33 3.50 13.67
N ASN A 31 -9.05 4.39 12.73
CA ASN A 31 -8.40 4.04 11.48
C ASN A 31 -6.94 3.61 11.70
N ASP A 32 -6.18 4.31 12.55
CA ASP A 32 -4.81 3.95 12.90
C ASP A 32 -4.75 2.57 13.55
N ARG A 33 -5.70 2.24 14.44
CA ARG A 33 -5.82 0.88 15.03
C ARG A 33 -6.17 -0.18 13.99
N LEU A 34 -7.04 0.14 13.03
CA LEU A 34 -7.45 -0.80 11.98
C LEU A 34 -6.31 -1.05 10.99
N MET A 35 -5.59 0.00 10.60
CA MET A 35 -4.37 -0.06 9.82
C MET A 35 -3.26 -0.80 10.56
N ALA A 36 -3.06 -0.57 11.86
CA ALA A 36 -2.07 -1.29 12.65
C ALA A 36 -2.40 -2.78 12.72
N ARG A 37 -3.67 -3.14 12.94
CA ARG A 37 -4.11 -4.55 12.93
C ARG A 37 -3.91 -5.19 11.57
N ASN A 38 -4.33 -4.52 10.50
CA ASN A 38 -4.13 -5.01 9.13
C ASN A 38 -2.63 -5.11 8.77
N PHE A 39 -1.82 -4.18 9.25
CA PHE A 39 -0.36 -4.22 9.08
C PHE A 39 0.27 -5.37 9.85
N THR A 40 -0.16 -5.64 11.10
CA THR A 40 0.32 -6.82 11.83
C THR A 40 -0.07 -8.12 11.15
N GLU A 41 -1.29 -8.18 10.61
CA GLU A 41 -1.78 -9.34 9.86
C GLU A 41 -0.98 -9.52 8.57
N TYR A 42 -0.78 -8.45 7.80
CA TYR A 42 0.06 -8.41 6.61
C TYR A 42 1.53 -8.78 6.89
N ALA A 43 2.13 -8.23 7.96
CA ALA A 43 3.50 -8.57 8.35
C ALA A 43 3.62 -10.04 8.77
N SER A 44 2.61 -10.57 9.48
CA SER A 44 2.57 -11.97 9.88
C SER A 44 2.35 -12.93 8.71
N SER A 45 1.56 -12.55 7.71
CA SER A 45 1.35 -13.35 6.50
C SER A 45 2.56 -13.31 5.58
N ARG A 46 3.23 -12.16 5.46
CA ARG A 46 4.46 -12.01 4.65
C ARG A 46 5.66 -12.75 5.26
N ALA A 47 5.75 -12.84 6.59
CA ALA A 47 6.77 -13.67 7.25
C ALA A 47 6.60 -15.18 6.96
N ARG A 48 5.44 -15.59 6.44
CA ARG A 48 5.12 -16.95 6.01
C ARG A 48 5.10 -17.13 4.49
N GLU A 49 5.44 -16.10 3.71
CA GLU A 49 5.66 -16.30 2.27
C GLU A 49 6.89 -17.22 2.13
N ASP A 50 6.65 -18.45 1.66
CA ASP A 50 7.71 -19.35 1.25
C ASP A 50 8.69 -18.59 0.33
N PRO A 51 10.01 -18.80 0.47
CA PRO A 51 10.99 -18.13 -0.38
C PRO A 51 10.56 -18.28 -1.84
N PRO A 52 10.65 -17.19 -2.65
CA PRO A 52 10.22 -17.23 -4.05
C PRO A 52 10.84 -18.46 -4.71
N PRO A 53 10.06 -19.24 -5.48
CA PRO A 53 10.53 -20.50 -6.02
C PRO A 53 11.86 -20.24 -6.73
N GLU A 54 12.90 -20.99 -6.38
CA GLU A 54 14.22 -20.86 -6.99
C GLU A 54 14.02 -20.88 -8.50
N VAL A 55 14.17 -19.70 -9.13
CA VAL A 55 14.12 -19.59 -10.57
C VAL A 55 15.32 -20.40 -11.02
N LYS A 56 15.07 -21.58 -11.60
CA LYS A 56 16.10 -22.41 -12.21
C LYS A 56 16.76 -21.54 -13.28
N SER A 57 17.85 -20.88 -12.90
CA SER A 57 18.63 -20.06 -13.81
C SER A 57 19.09 -21.01 -14.90
N ARG A 58 18.53 -20.85 -16.10
CA ARG A 58 18.96 -21.65 -17.24
C ARG A 58 20.44 -21.35 -17.42
N LYS A 59 21.25 -22.40 -17.36
CA LYS A 59 22.69 -22.30 -17.65
C LYS A 59 22.80 -21.57 -19.00
N PRO A 60 23.57 -20.47 -19.10
CA PRO A 60 23.74 -19.79 -20.38
C PRO A 60 24.22 -20.83 -21.39
N LEU A 61 23.55 -20.90 -22.54
CA LEU A 61 23.94 -21.81 -23.62
C LEU A 61 25.41 -21.53 -23.94
N SER A 62 26.26 -22.54 -23.83
CA SER A 62 27.67 -22.33 -24.14
C SER A 62 27.78 -22.05 -25.64
N TRP A 63 28.71 -21.18 -26.03
CA TRP A 63 28.94 -20.85 -27.44
C TRP A 63 29.20 -22.08 -28.31
N TYR A 64 29.68 -23.18 -27.73
CA TYR A 64 29.95 -24.44 -28.42
C TYR A 64 28.71 -25.35 -28.57
N ASP A 65 27.58 -25.01 -27.93
CA ASP A 65 26.34 -25.78 -27.98
C ASP A 65 25.31 -25.19 -28.98
N ASP A 66 25.71 -24.19 -29.77
CA ASP A 66 24.84 -23.55 -30.77
C ASP A 66 24.90 -24.33 -32.11
N PRO A 67 23.82 -25.02 -32.53
CA PRO A 67 23.80 -25.81 -33.75
C PRO A 67 23.84 -24.96 -35.04
N ASP A 68 23.77 -23.63 -34.93
CA ASP A 68 23.84 -22.69 -36.07
C ASP A 68 25.28 -22.25 -36.40
N ILE A 69 26.26 -22.68 -35.60
CA ILE A 69 27.67 -22.57 -35.96
C ILE A 69 28.00 -23.75 -36.88
N MET A 70 27.79 -23.56 -38.18
CA MET A 70 28.54 -24.35 -39.17
C MET A 70 30.02 -24.18 -38.83
N ASP A 71 30.68 -25.26 -38.44
CA ASP A 71 32.14 -25.34 -38.48
C ASP A 71 32.54 -24.98 -39.91
N GLY A 72 32.96 -23.73 -40.10
CA GLY A 72 33.46 -23.25 -41.37
C GLY A 72 34.69 -24.07 -41.70
N ASP A 73 34.59 -24.85 -42.77
CA ASP A 73 35.67 -25.63 -43.35
C ASP A 73 36.90 -24.73 -43.59
N ASP A 74 37.89 -24.81 -42.71
CA ASP A 74 39.23 -24.28 -42.95
C ASP A 74 40.08 -25.43 -43.53
N GLU A 75 40.20 -25.42 -44.87
CA GLU A 75 41.23 -26.04 -45.75
C GLU A 75 42.02 -27.28 -45.31
#